data_AF-A0A964RMS3-F1
#
_entry.id   AF-A0A964RMS3-F1
#
_cell.length_a   1.000
_cell.length_b   1.000
_cell.length_c   1.000
_cell.angle_alpha   90.00
_cell.angle_beta   90.00
_cell.angle_gamma   90.00
#
_symmetry.space_group_name_H-M   'P 1'
#
loop_
_entity.id
_entity.type
_entity.pdbx_description
1 polymer ?
#
loop_
_entity_poly.entity_id
_entity_poly.type
_entity_poly.pdbx_seq_one_letter_code
_entity_poly.pdbx_strand_id
1 'polypeptide(L)'
;MKKYDTIIFDLDGTLLNTLEDLADSVNAVLRMYGFPCRKVEEIRCFVGNGVARLMELSIPDGINNPNYEKCLEDFRRALKKCLSVN
;
A
#
# COMPACT_ATOMS: atom_id res chain seq x y z
N MET A 1 11.17 18.53 -13.55
CA MET A 1 11.31 17.19 -12.93
C MET A 1 10.06 16.39 -13.25
N LYS A 2 10.17 15.28 -13.98
CA LYS A 2 9.03 14.39 -14.24
C LYS A 2 8.63 13.73 -12.92
N LYS A 3 7.47 14.10 -12.36
CA LYS A 3 6.80 13.30 -11.32
C LYS A 3 6.28 12.05 -12.02
N TYR A 4 6.77 10.89 -11.61
CA TYR A 4 6.20 9.64 -12.06
C TYR A 4 4.95 9.38 -11.20
N ASP A 5 3.77 9.72 -11.74
CA ASP A 5 2.45 9.58 -11.06
C ASP A 5 1.79 8.22 -11.32
N THR A 6 2.48 7.28 -11.99
CA THR A 6 1.94 5.96 -12.27
C THR A 6 3.05 4.92 -12.21
N ILE A 7 2.94 4.02 -11.24
CA ILE A 7 3.74 2.79 -11.17
C ILE A 7 2.87 1.70 -11.79
N ILE A 8 3.26 1.22 -12.97
CA ILE A 8 2.65 0.08 -13.63
C ILE A 8 3.38 -1.16 -13.14
N PHE A 9 2.64 -2.07 -12.49
CA PHE A 9 3.19 -3.34 -12.00
C PHE A 9 3.04 -4.39 -13.09
N ASP A 10 4.18 -4.94 -13.54
CA ASP A 10 4.23 -6.11 -14.41
C ASP A 10 4.06 -7.38 -13.56
N LEU A 11 3.14 -8.27 -13.95
CA LEU A 11 2.72 -9.42 -13.14
C LEU A 11 3.49 -10.70 -13.50
N ASP A 12 4.76 -10.58 -13.87
CA ASP A 12 5.64 -11.75 -14.03
C ASP A 12 6.23 -12.17 -12.67
N GLY A 13 6.45 -13.48 -12.52
CA GLY A 13 6.62 -14.26 -11.28
C GLY A 13 7.75 -13.87 -10.30
N THR A 14 8.37 -12.71 -10.48
CA THR A 14 9.33 -12.08 -9.56
C THR A 14 8.62 -11.15 -8.54
N LEU A 15 7.46 -10.56 -8.89
CA LEU A 15 6.66 -9.71 -7.99
C LEU A 15 5.60 -10.47 -7.16
N LEU A 16 5.38 -11.77 -7.37
CA LEU A 16 4.44 -12.51 -6.51
C LEU A 16 4.87 -12.48 -5.04
N ASN A 17 6.19 -12.50 -4.78
CA ASN A 17 6.78 -12.27 -3.45
C ASN A 17 6.53 -10.84 -2.93
N THR A 18 6.39 -9.85 -3.82
CA THR A 18 6.18 -8.46 -3.42
C THR A 18 4.72 -8.12 -3.10
N LEU A 19 3.74 -8.91 -3.55
CA LEU A 19 2.34 -8.68 -3.21
C LEU A 19 2.09 -9.00 -1.72
N GLU A 20 2.73 -10.05 -1.21
CA GLU A 20 2.71 -10.39 0.21
C GLU A 20 3.43 -9.30 1.03
N ASP A 21 4.64 -8.88 0.63
CA ASP A 21 5.36 -7.77 1.27
C ASP A 21 4.55 -6.45 1.25
N LEU A 22 3.81 -6.20 0.16
CA LEU A 22 2.94 -5.06 0.00
C LEU A 22 1.74 -5.15 0.96
N ALA A 23 1.09 -6.31 1.01
CA ALA A 23 -0.02 -6.56 1.93
C ALA A 23 0.44 -6.43 3.39
N ASP A 24 1.63 -6.92 3.73
CA ASP A 24 2.23 -6.77 5.04
C ASP A 24 2.53 -5.32 5.38
N SER A 25 3.03 -4.55 4.42
CA SER A 25 3.27 -3.11 4.57
C SER A 25 1.97 -2.34 4.80
N VAL A 26 0.91 -2.64 4.05
CA VAL A 26 -0.43 -2.06 4.27
C VAL A 26 -0.95 -2.46 5.66
N ASN A 27 -0.90 -3.74 5.99
CA ASN A 27 -1.41 -4.26 7.27
C ASN A 27 -0.62 -3.74 8.48
N ALA A 28 0.68 -3.46 8.33
CA ALA A 28 1.47 -2.80 9.36
C ALA A 28 0.93 -1.42 9.69
N VAL A 29 0.57 -0.62 8.67
CA VAL A 29 -0.08 0.68 8.87
C VAL A 29 -1.47 0.50 9.47
N LEU A 30 -2.30 -0.39 8.93
CA LEU A 30 -3.64 -0.63 9.47
C LEU A 30 -3.60 -0.99 10.96
N ARG A 31 -2.67 -1.85 11.38
CA ARG A 31 -2.46 -2.20 12.80
C ARG A 31 -2.03 -1.01 13.65
N MET A 32 -1.15 -0.14 13.14
CA MET A 32 -0.69 1.06 13.85
C MET A 32 -1.84 2.02 14.18
N TYR A 33 -2.84 2.10 13.30
CA TYR A 33 -4.02 2.96 13.47
C TYR A 33 -5.24 2.24 14.05
N GLY A 34 -5.13 0.95 14.39
CA GLY A 34 -6.23 0.16 14.95
C GLY A 34 -7.33 -0.20 13.95
N PHE A 35 -7.01 -0.21 12.65
CA PHE A 35 -7.93 -0.53 11.56
C PHE A 35 -7.95 -2.04 11.25
N PRO A 36 -9.05 -2.55 10.67
CA PRO A 36 -9.11 -3.95 10.26
C PRO A 36 -8.08 -4.24 9.16
N CYS A 37 -7.29 -5.29 9.36
CA CYS A 37 -6.35 -5.78 8.35
C CYS A 37 -7.09 -6.29 7.10
N ARG A 38 -6.40 -6.23 5.96
CA ARG A 38 -6.87 -6.71 4.66
C ARG A 38 -6.15 -8.00 4.27
N LYS A 39 -6.86 -8.86 3.56
CA LYS A 39 -6.29 -10.07 2.97
C LYS A 39 -5.48 -9.73 1.73
N VAL A 40 -4.51 -10.58 1.40
CA VAL A 40 -3.66 -10.42 0.21
C VAL A 40 -4.51 -10.36 -1.07
N GLU A 41 -5.61 -11.12 -1.14
CA GLU A 41 -6.53 -11.12 -2.27
C GLU A 41 -7.27 -9.77 -2.41
N GLU A 42 -7.63 -9.12 -1.30
CA GLU A 42 -8.23 -7.78 -1.34
C GLU A 42 -7.20 -6.75 -1.84
N ILE A 43 -5.98 -6.81 -1.31
CA ILE A 43 -4.87 -5.94 -1.74
C ILE A 43 -4.57 -6.12 -3.23
N ARG A 44 -4.63 -7.35 -3.75
CA ARG A 44 -4.51 -7.65 -5.19
C ARG A 44 -5.54 -6.92 -6.03
N CYS A 45 -6.77 -6.75 -5.53
CA CYS A 45 -7.81 -6.01 -6.25
C CYS A 45 -7.63 -4.49 -6.17
N PHE A 46 -6.81 -3.99 -5.25
CA PHE A 46 -6.61 -2.55 -5.02
C PHE A 46 -5.36 -2.00 -5.73
N VAL A 47 -4.42 -2.87 -6.10
CA VAL A 47 -3.21 -2.50 -6.86
C VAL A 47 -3.55 -2.12 -8.32
N GLY A 48 -2.67 -1.32 -8.93
CA GLY A 48 -2.80 -0.85 -10.33
C GLY A 48 -3.10 0.63 -10.49
N ASN A 49 -3.55 1.32 -9.43
CA ASN A 49 -3.89 2.75 -9.44
C ASN A 49 -2.94 3.61 -8.58
N GLY A 50 -1.77 3.07 -8.24
CA GLY A 50 -0.79 3.70 -7.36
C GLY A 50 -1.08 3.58 -5.86
N VAL A 51 -0.12 4.02 -5.05
CA VAL A 51 -0.12 3.83 -3.58
C VAL A 51 -1.20 4.62 -2.85
N ALA A 52 -1.62 5.77 -3.39
CA ALA A 52 -2.69 6.59 -2.80
C ALA A 52 -4.03 5.86 -2.87
N ARG A 53 -4.39 5.36 -4.05
CA ARG A 53 -5.63 4.60 -4.26
C ARG A 53 -5.64 3.30 -3.45
N LEU A 54 -4.49 2.62 -3.34
CA LEU A 54 -4.34 1.45 -2.48
C LEU A 54 -4.71 1.77 -1.02
N MET A 55 -4.17 2.85 -0.45
CA MET A 55 -4.45 3.24 0.94
C MET A 55 -5.90 3.71 1.12
N GLU A 56 -6.43 4.46 0.16
CA GLU A 56 -7.83 4.89 0.15
C GLU A 56 -8.79 3.70 0.24
N LEU A 57 -8.53 2.62 -0.51
CA LEU A 57 -9.36 1.41 -0.50
C LEU A 57 -9.12 0.53 0.74
N SER A 58 -7.96 0.67 1.38
CA SER A 58 -7.56 -0.19 2.50
C SER A 58 -8.09 0.29 3.85
N ILE A 59 -8.12 1.60 4.09
CA ILE A 59 -8.56 2.16 5.38
C ILE A 59 -10.09 2.36 5.46
N PRO A 60 -10.70 2.34 6.67
CA PRO A 60 -12.10 2.71 6.85
C PRO A 60 -12.36 4.14 6.36
N ASP A 61 -13.52 4.40 5.75
CA ASP A 61 -13.94 5.71 5.21
C ASP A 61 -13.01 6.34 4.14
N GLY A 62 -11.96 5.64 3.72
CA GLY A 62 -11.04 6.04 2.66
C GLY A 62 -10.51 7.46 2.83
N ILE A 63 -10.61 8.28 1.78
CA ILE A 63 -10.11 9.66 1.78
C ILE A 63 -10.79 10.56 2.83
N ASN A 64 -11.98 10.20 3.29
CA ASN A 64 -12.70 10.94 4.34
C ASN A 64 -12.20 10.59 5.75
N ASN A 65 -11.35 9.58 5.89
CA ASN A 65 -10.75 9.24 7.17
C ASN A 65 -9.81 10.38 7.61
N PRO A 66 -9.96 10.92 8.83
CA PRO A 66 -9.09 11.98 9.33
C PRO A 66 -7.61 11.57 9.43
N ASN A 67 -7.32 10.26 9.43
CA ASN A 67 -5.97 9.71 9.42
C ASN A 67 -5.45 9.35 8.02
N TYR A 68 -6.20 9.60 6.93
CA TYR A 68 -5.82 9.19 5.58
C TYR A 68 -4.41 9.65 5.17
N GLU A 69 -4.13 10.96 5.28
CA GLU A 69 -2.82 11.52 4.90
C GLU A 69 -1.67 10.91 5.72
N LYS A 70 -1.87 10.76 7.04
CA LYS A 70 -0.87 10.15 7.92
C LYS A 70 -0.64 8.66 7.58
N CYS A 71 -1.71 7.92 7.31
CA CYS A 71 -1.62 6.53 6.88
C CYS A 71 -0.86 6.40 5.55
N LEU A 72 -1.11 7.31 4.60
CA LEU A 72 -0.43 7.32 3.31
C LEU A 72 1.07 7.63 3.46
N GLU A 73 1.44 8.59 4.31
CA GLU A 73 2.84 8.90 4.62
C GLU A 73 3.55 7.73 5.30
N ASP A 74 2.92 7.11 6.29
CA ASP A 74 3.47 5.96 7.00
C ASP A 74 3.66 4.75 6.09
N PHE A 75 2.70 4.53 5.20
CA PHE A 75 2.79 3.48 4.20
C PHE A 75 3.94 3.71 3.22
N ARG A 76 4.10 4.94 2.71
CA ARG A 76 5.26 5.30 1.86
C ARG A 76 6.59 5.06 2.56
N ARG A 77 6.66 5.35 3.86
CA ARG A 77 7.85 5.10 4.69
C ARG A 77 8.11 3.60 4.88
N ALA A 78 7.06 2.81 5.12
CA ALA A 78 7.16 1.35 5.23
C ALA A 78 7.67 0.71 3.92
N LEU A 79 7.11 1.10 2.78
CA LEU A 79 7.57 0.63 1.46
C LEU A 79 9.04 0.97 1.18
N LYS A 80 9.46 2.19 1.51
CA LYS A 80 10.85 2.62 1.28
C LYS A 80 11.82 1.79 2.12
N LYS A 81 11.41 1.39 3.33
CA LYS A 81 12.22 0.52 4.19
C LYS A 81 12.39 -0.87 3.56
N CYS A 82 11.33 -1.48 3.02
CA CYS A 82 11.42 -2.79 2.36
C CYS A 82 12.28 -2.76 1.08
N LEU A 83 12.22 -1.68 0.30
CA LEU A 83 13.02 -1.53 -0.93
C LEU A 83 14.50 -1.22 -0.69
N SER A 84 14.90 -0.90 0.54
CA SER A 84 16.29 -0.55 0.89
C SER A 84 17.11 -1.75 1.39
N VAL A 85 16.55 -2.96 1.41
CA VAL A 85 17.19 -4.16 1.99
C VAL A 85 17.59 -5.21 0.94
N ASN A 86 17.57 -4.85 -0.35
CA ASN A 86 18.08 -5.70 -1.44
C ASN A 86 19.31 -5.08 -2.10
#